data_AF-A0A7W4IM41-F1
#
_entry.id   AF-A0A7W4IM41-F1
#
_cell.length_a   1.000
_cell.length_b   1.000
_cell.length_c   1.000
_cell.angle_alpha   90.00
_cell.angle_beta   90.00
_cell.angle_gamma   90.00
#
_symmetry.space_group_name_H-M   'P 1'
#
loop_
_entity.id
_entity.type
_entity.pdbx_description
1 polymer ?
#
loop_
_entity_poly.entity_id
_entity_poly.type
_entity_poly.pdbx_seq_one_letter_code
_entity_poly.pdbx_strand_id
1 'polypeptide(L)'
;MTDLLATAGLSLRHMALLGLLHPVDNEAWSADERATFRSAAKEVWEADAPFTVVSCPHLAKAREIVNAHDAGWWPELIVPAGLDRMSRLRGIDLTVPALWGAVWLGAMLAAVPDTPARDWANEAIDYFYGIASERLEELRGASIRGLSAENSEELDSALRNVREALPRVAPIWVFGPLYDPGYAET
;
A
#
# COMPACT_ATOMS: atom_id res chain seq x y z
N MET A 1 20.13 6.79 28.16
CA MET A 1 19.75 7.58 26.98
C MET A 1 19.84 6.65 25.79
N THR A 2 18.73 5.99 25.47
CA THR A 2 18.62 5.10 24.32
C THR A 2 18.52 5.98 23.09
N ASP A 3 19.55 5.93 22.24
CA ASP A 3 19.53 6.55 20.92
C ASP A 3 18.27 6.10 20.19
N LEU A 4 17.31 7.03 20.11
CA LEU A 4 16.20 7.01 19.18
C LEU A 4 16.79 7.18 17.77
N LEU A 5 17.54 6.19 17.31
CA LEU A 5 17.59 5.87 15.89
C LEU A 5 16.18 5.42 15.53
N ALA A 6 15.31 6.40 15.29
CA ALA A 6 14.04 6.19 14.65
C ALA A 6 14.35 5.50 13.32
N THR A 7 14.17 4.19 13.27
CA THR A 7 14.15 3.39 12.06
C THR A 7 12.96 3.90 11.24
N ALA A 8 13.21 4.92 10.42
CA ALA A 8 12.21 5.53 9.55
C ALA A 8 11.90 4.54 8.42
N GLY A 9 10.97 3.61 8.69
CA GLY A 9 10.46 2.68 7.71
C GLY A 9 9.52 3.33 6.71
N LEU A 10 9.37 2.68 5.56
CA LEU A 10 8.26 2.98 4.67
C LEU A 10 6.97 2.66 5.44
N SER A 11 6.12 3.68 5.60
CA SER A 11 4.78 3.48 6.14
C SER A 11 3.91 2.78 5.10
N LEU A 12 2.77 2.20 5.52
CA LEU A 12 1.80 1.63 4.57
C LEU A 12 1.40 2.65 3.51
N ARG A 13 1.26 3.91 3.91
CA ARG A 13 0.97 5.03 3.01
C ARG A 13 2.07 5.23 1.97
N HIS A 14 3.34 5.13 2.36
CA HIS A 14 4.45 5.22 1.39
C HIS A 14 4.46 4.03 0.43
N MET A 15 4.19 2.82 0.94
CA MET A 15 4.04 1.63 0.09
C MET A 15 2.86 1.78 -0.89
N ALA A 16 1.74 2.28 -0.40
CA ALA A 16 0.54 2.52 -1.20
C ALA A 16 0.76 3.59 -2.28
N LEU A 17 1.48 4.66 -1.93
CA LEU A 17 1.89 5.68 -2.89
C LEU A 17 2.76 5.08 -4.00
N LEU A 18 3.78 4.30 -3.64
CA LEU A 18 4.65 3.63 -4.61
C LEU A 18 3.84 2.71 -5.53
N GLY A 19 2.93 1.91 -4.97
CA GLY A 19 2.10 1.02 -5.76
C GLY A 19 1.09 1.72 -6.67
N LEU A 20 0.55 2.88 -6.28
CA LEU A 20 -0.31 3.68 -7.18
C LEU A 20 0.48 4.34 -8.31
N LEU A 21 1.76 4.66 -8.08
CA LEU A 21 2.65 5.14 -9.14
C LEU A 21 3.11 4.00 -10.07
N HIS A 22 3.19 2.78 -9.52
CA HIS A 22 3.66 1.57 -10.19
C HIS A 22 2.68 0.40 -9.97
N PRO A 23 1.45 0.48 -10.51
CA PRO A 23 0.48 -0.60 -10.36
C PRO A 23 1.01 -1.85 -11.07
N VAL A 24 0.81 -3.03 -10.47
CA VAL A 24 1.42 -4.27 -10.96
C VAL A 24 0.94 -4.58 -12.38
N ASP A 25 1.88 -5.05 -13.21
CA ASP A 25 1.75 -5.25 -14.66
C ASP A 25 0.99 -6.54 -15.05
N ASN A 26 0.26 -7.18 -14.14
CA ASN A 26 -0.60 -8.30 -14.52
C ASN A 26 -1.78 -7.86 -15.40
N GLU A 27 -2.01 -6.55 -15.51
CA GLU A 27 -2.99 -5.95 -16.41
C GLU A 27 -2.38 -4.78 -17.21
N ALA A 28 -2.77 -4.66 -18.47
CA ALA A 28 -2.33 -3.57 -19.33
C ALA A 28 -3.13 -2.29 -19.04
N TRP A 29 -2.78 -1.59 -17.96
CA TRP A 29 -3.40 -0.30 -17.61
C TRP A 29 -3.21 0.73 -18.73
N SER A 30 -4.31 1.28 -19.22
CA SER A 30 -4.32 2.37 -20.19
C SER A 30 -3.69 3.65 -19.62
N ALA A 31 -3.36 4.60 -20.51
CA ALA A 31 -2.77 5.88 -20.11
C ALA A 31 -3.69 6.67 -19.15
N ASP A 32 -5.01 6.62 -19.38
CA ASP A 32 -6.01 7.32 -18.57
C ASP A 32 -6.20 6.66 -17.20
N GLU A 33 -6.17 5.32 -17.13
CA GLU A 33 -6.19 4.59 -15.86
C GLU A 33 -4.93 4.89 -15.04
N ARG A 34 -3.74 4.87 -15.68
CA ARG A 34 -2.49 5.27 -15.04
C ARG A 34 -2.51 6.72 -14.57
N ALA A 35 -3.15 7.63 -15.31
CA ALA A 35 -3.34 9.02 -14.88
C ALA A 35 -4.23 9.09 -13.62
N THR A 36 -5.29 8.29 -13.57
CA THR A 36 -6.16 8.18 -12.40
C THR A 36 -5.40 7.66 -11.18
N PHE A 37 -4.58 6.62 -11.34
CA PHE A 37 -3.75 6.09 -10.25
C PHE A 37 -2.73 7.12 -9.74
N ARG A 38 -2.11 7.90 -10.63
CA ARG A 38 -1.23 9.02 -10.22
C ARG A 38 -1.97 10.08 -9.41
N SER A 39 -3.18 10.46 -9.82
CA SER A 39 -4.01 11.40 -9.05
C SER A 39 -4.41 10.81 -7.69
N ALA A 40 -4.72 9.52 -7.62
CA ALA A 40 -4.98 8.82 -6.37
C ALA A 40 -3.74 8.77 -5.46
N ALA A 41 -2.54 8.57 -6.02
CA ALA A 41 -1.29 8.61 -5.26
C ALA A 41 -1.07 9.98 -4.59
N LYS A 42 -1.41 11.07 -5.29
CA LYS A 42 -1.37 12.42 -4.74
C LYS A 42 -2.34 12.59 -3.56
N GLU A 43 -3.56 12.10 -3.67
CA GLU A 43 -4.52 12.14 -2.55
C GLU A 43 -4.03 11.32 -1.35
N VAL A 44 -3.45 10.14 -1.60
CA VAL A 44 -2.87 9.30 -0.54
C VAL A 44 -1.70 9.99 0.15
N TRP A 45 -0.88 10.74 -0.59
CA TRP A 45 0.19 11.56 -0.02
C TRP A 45 -0.35 12.65 0.92
N GLU A 46 -1.40 13.34 0.49
CA GLU A 46 -2.01 14.46 1.22
C GLU A 46 -2.89 14.00 2.39
N ALA A 47 -3.35 12.74 2.38
CA ALA A 47 -4.18 12.19 3.44
C ALA A 47 -3.38 11.91 4.73
N ASP A 48 -3.91 12.37 5.85
CA ASP A 48 -3.40 12.09 7.20
C ASP A 48 -4.08 10.86 7.80
N ALA A 49 -3.99 9.72 7.11
CA ALA A 49 -4.53 8.46 7.61
C ALA A 49 -3.61 7.26 7.33
N PRO A 50 -3.38 6.38 8.34
CA PRO A 50 -2.37 5.33 8.22
C PRO A 50 -2.81 4.09 7.41
N PHE A 51 -4.11 3.80 7.32
CA PHE A 51 -4.62 2.54 6.73
C PHE A 51 -5.81 2.72 5.79
N THR A 52 -6.71 3.63 6.15
CA THR A 52 -7.95 3.85 5.44
C THR A 52 -8.12 5.34 5.22
N VAL A 53 -8.41 5.74 3.98
CA VAL A 53 -8.73 7.13 3.67
C VAL A 53 -10.22 7.27 3.37
N VAL A 54 -10.76 8.44 3.69
CA VAL A 54 -12.15 8.80 3.43
C VAL A 54 -12.14 10.07 2.60
N SER A 55 -13.13 10.23 1.71
CA SER A 55 -13.29 11.43 0.86
C SER A 55 -12.14 11.67 -0.13
N CYS A 56 -11.55 10.60 -0.67
CA CYS A 56 -10.54 10.64 -1.73
C CYS A 56 -11.16 10.22 -3.07
N PRO A 57 -11.68 11.17 -3.89
CA PRO A 57 -12.42 10.84 -5.11
C PRO A 57 -11.56 10.16 -6.18
N HIS A 58 -10.30 10.52 -6.34
CA HIS A 58 -9.43 9.85 -7.31
C HIS A 58 -9.07 8.44 -6.84
N LEU A 59 -8.88 8.23 -5.54
CA LEU A 59 -8.69 6.89 -5.00
C LEU A 59 -9.96 6.02 -5.12
N ALA A 60 -11.15 6.62 -4.93
CA ALA A 60 -12.42 5.93 -5.19
C ALA A 60 -12.49 5.51 -6.66
N LYS A 61 -12.10 6.39 -7.58
CA LYS A 61 -12.07 6.08 -9.00
C LYS A 61 -11.04 5.02 -9.36
N ALA A 62 -9.85 5.06 -8.76
CA ALA A 62 -8.84 4.01 -8.91
C ALA A 62 -9.39 2.65 -8.47
N ARG A 63 -10.09 2.59 -7.34
CA ARG A 63 -10.75 1.38 -6.85
C ARG A 63 -11.82 0.87 -7.81
N GLU A 64 -12.63 1.77 -8.39
CA GLU A 64 -13.62 1.41 -9.41
C GLU A 64 -12.97 0.79 -10.65
N ILE A 65 -11.87 1.39 -11.14
CA ILE A 65 -11.12 0.88 -12.28
C ILE A 65 -10.64 -0.55 -11.99
N VAL A 66 -9.95 -0.75 -10.86
CA VAL A 66 -9.45 -2.09 -10.49
C VAL A 66 -10.58 -3.11 -10.42
N ASN A 67 -11.69 -2.75 -9.77
CA ASN A 67 -12.82 -3.67 -9.66
C ASN A 67 -13.62 -3.87 -10.95
N ALA A 68 -13.41 -3.02 -11.98
CA ALA A 68 -13.98 -3.24 -13.30
C ALA A 68 -13.21 -4.31 -14.08
N HIS A 69 -11.92 -4.48 -13.81
CA HIS A 69 -11.11 -5.57 -14.36
C HIS A 69 -11.28 -6.87 -13.56
N ASP A 70 -11.24 -6.79 -12.22
CA ASP A 70 -11.46 -7.93 -11.34
C ASP A 70 -12.39 -7.58 -10.16
N ALA A 71 -13.63 -8.07 -10.24
CA ALA A 71 -14.69 -7.69 -9.32
C ALA A 71 -14.40 -8.14 -7.88
N GLY A 72 -14.33 -7.17 -6.96
CA GLY A 72 -14.08 -7.42 -5.54
C GLY A 72 -12.61 -7.54 -5.18
N TRP A 73 -11.71 -7.34 -6.15
CA TRP A 73 -10.26 -7.37 -5.92
C TRP A 73 -9.82 -6.32 -4.90
N TRP A 74 -10.39 -5.11 -4.96
CA TRP A 74 -10.13 -4.03 -4.01
C TRP A 74 -11.38 -3.72 -3.18
N PRO A 75 -11.50 -4.29 -1.96
CA PRO A 75 -12.73 -4.21 -1.17
C PRO A 75 -13.00 -2.79 -0.64
N GLU A 76 -14.29 -2.45 -0.52
CA GLU A 76 -14.76 -1.27 0.21
C GLU A 76 -14.88 -1.58 1.69
N LEU A 77 -14.44 -0.65 2.55
CA LEU A 77 -14.58 -0.74 4.00
C LEU A 77 -15.68 0.19 4.49
N ILE A 78 -16.50 -0.31 5.41
CA ILE A 78 -17.42 0.52 6.19
C ILE A 78 -16.73 0.87 7.51
N VAL A 79 -16.44 2.16 7.67
CA VAL A 79 -15.83 2.73 8.86
C VAL A 79 -16.90 3.46 9.68
N PRO A 80 -17.10 3.12 10.96
CA PRO A 80 -17.98 3.89 11.83
C PRO A 80 -17.48 5.33 12.01
N ALA A 81 -18.41 6.27 12.08
CA ALA A 81 -18.12 7.68 12.24
C ALA A 81 -19.08 8.32 13.26
N GLY A 82 -18.66 9.46 13.80
CA GLY A 82 -19.36 10.14 14.90
C GLY A 82 -19.04 9.54 16.26
N LEU A 83 -19.25 10.32 17.32
CA LEU A 83 -19.04 9.87 18.72
C LEU A 83 -19.98 8.72 19.11
N ASP A 84 -21.14 8.65 18.47
CA ASP A 84 -22.15 7.61 18.65
C ASP A 84 -21.91 6.36 17.78
N ARG A 85 -20.92 6.40 16.87
CA ARG A 85 -20.62 5.35 15.89
C ARG A 85 -21.82 4.92 15.03
N MET A 86 -22.88 5.73 14.97
CA MET A 86 -24.08 5.43 14.20
C MET A 86 -23.93 5.83 12.74
N SER A 87 -23.04 6.79 12.44
CA SER A 87 -22.73 7.17 11.07
C SER A 87 -21.77 6.14 10.45
N ARG A 88 -21.95 5.87 9.16
CA ARG A 88 -21.10 4.94 8.40
C ARG A 88 -20.44 5.70 7.26
N LEU A 89 -19.12 5.73 7.25
CA LEU A 89 -18.31 6.26 6.15
C LEU A 89 -17.80 5.11 5.29
N ARG A 90 -17.75 5.34 3.98
CA ARG A 90 -17.10 4.44 3.04
C ARG A 90 -15.62 4.79 3.02
N GLY A 91 -14.81 3.99 3.68
CA GLY A 91 -13.37 4.08 3.66
C GLY A 91 -12.78 3.26 2.52
N ILE A 92 -11.65 3.70 2.00
CA ILE A 92 -10.86 2.94 1.03
C ILE A 92 -9.59 2.47 1.72
N ASP A 93 -9.41 1.15 1.71
CA ASP A 93 -8.24 0.52 2.28
C ASP A 93 -7.01 0.66 1.39
N LEU A 94 -5.83 0.86 1.98
CA LEU A 94 -4.58 1.01 1.24
C LEU A 94 -3.79 -0.29 1.00
N THR A 95 -4.29 -1.47 1.38
CA THR A 95 -3.55 -2.74 1.23
C THR A 95 -3.23 -3.08 -0.21
N VAL A 96 -4.19 -2.96 -1.12
CA VAL A 96 -3.98 -3.30 -2.55
C VAL A 96 -2.85 -2.43 -3.13
N PRO A 97 -2.91 -1.09 -3.05
CA PRO A 97 -1.78 -0.24 -3.38
C PRO A 97 -0.47 -0.63 -2.68
N ALA A 98 -0.51 -0.97 -1.39
CA ALA A 98 0.71 -1.27 -0.66
C ALA A 98 1.38 -2.58 -1.12
N LEU A 99 0.58 -3.58 -1.49
CA LEU A 99 1.07 -4.81 -2.12
C LEU A 99 1.71 -4.53 -3.47
N TRP A 100 1.12 -3.64 -4.29
CA TRP A 100 1.74 -3.20 -5.54
C TRP A 100 3.09 -2.51 -5.29
N GLY A 101 3.18 -1.68 -4.25
CA GLY A 101 4.44 -1.07 -3.83
C GLY A 101 5.51 -2.10 -3.42
N ALA A 102 5.10 -3.16 -2.73
CA ALA A 102 5.99 -4.26 -2.34
C ALA A 102 6.52 -5.02 -3.56
N VAL A 103 5.65 -5.34 -4.52
CA VAL A 103 6.05 -5.99 -5.78
C VAL A 103 7.04 -5.13 -6.56
N TRP A 104 6.74 -3.83 -6.69
CA TRP A 104 7.63 -2.91 -7.39
C TRP A 104 8.99 -2.78 -6.69
N LEU A 105 9.02 -2.64 -5.36
CA LEU A 105 10.27 -2.58 -4.60
C LEU A 105 11.08 -3.87 -4.72
N GLY A 106 10.43 -5.04 -4.68
CA GLY A 106 11.09 -6.33 -4.90
C GLY A 106 11.75 -6.40 -6.29
N ALA A 107 11.06 -5.92 -7.33
CA ALA A 107 11.62 -5.85 -8.68
C ALA A 107 12.82 -4.88 -8.76
N MET A 108 12.77 -3.73 -8.08
CA MET A 108 13.89 -2.79 -8.01
C MET A 108 15.09 -3.37 -7.26
N LEU A 109 14.85 -4.12 -6.18
CA LEU A 109 15.91 -4.81 -5.45
C LEU A 109 16.56 -5.92 -6.28
N ALA A 110 15.80 -6.61 -7.12
CA ALA A 110 16.36 -7.61 -8.03
C ALA A 110 17.38 -7.01 -9.01
N ALA A 111 17.29 -5.71 -9.29
CA ALA A 111 18.20 -5.00 -10.20
C ALA A 111 19.48 -4.45 -9.52
N VAL A 112 19.56 -4.47 -8.18
CA VAL A 112 20.77 -4.03 -7.46
C VAL A 112 21.71 -5.20 -7.14
N PRO A 113 23.02 -4.97 -6.96
CA PRO A 113 23.98 -6.04 -6.66
C PRO A 113 23.60 -6.88 -5.43
N ASP A 114 23.95 -8.17 -5.46
CA ASP A 114 23.79 -9.06 -4.32
C ASP A 114 24.67 -8.61 -3.16
N THR A 115 24.02 -8.24 -2.05
CA THR A 115 24.65 -7.81 -0.81
C THR A 115 23.81 -8.31 0.37
N PRO A 116 24.41 -8.50 1.56
CA PRO A 116 23.62 -8.83 2.76
C PRO A 116 22.49 -7.82 3.06
N ALA A 117 22.68 -6.55 2.69
CA ALA A 117 21.66 -5.51 2.82
C ALA A 117 20.48 -5.73 1.86
N ARG A 118 20.74 -6.20 0.62
CA ARG A 118 19.70 -6.60 -0.32
C ARG A 118 18.92 -7.80 0.19
N ASP A 119 19.59 -8.79 0.78
CA ASP A 119 18.94 -9.99 1.31
C ASP A 119 17.98 -9.64 2.47
N TRP A 120 18.43 -8.80 3.42
CA TRP A 120 17.56 -8.31 4.49
C TRP A 120 16.38 -7.49 3.97
N ALA A 121 16.61 -6.69 2.93
CA ALA A 121 15.55 -5.92 2.28
C ALA A 121 14.51 -6.82 1.60
N ASN A 122 14.95 -7.89 0.92
CA ASN A 122 14.07 -8.90 0.32
C ASN A 122 13.26 -9.62 1.40
N GLU A 123 13.90 -10.11 2.46
CA GLU A 123 13.20 -10.76 3.58
C GLU A 123 12.14 -9.85 4.22
N ALA A 124 12.45 -8.55 4.37
CA ALA A 124 11.53 -7.58 4.91
C ALA A 124 10.32 -7.32 4.00
N ILE A 125 10.54 -7.22 2.69
CA ILE A 125 9.48 -7.06 1.70
C ILE A 125 8.61 -8.31 1.64
N ASP A 126 9.22 -9.51 1.61
CA ASP A 126 8.50 -10.79 1.58
C ASP A 126 7.65 -10.97 2.83
N TYR A 127 8.20 -10.63 4.01
CA TYR A 127 7.46 -10.64 5.27
C TYR A 127 6.27 -9.67 5.23
N PHE A 128 6.48 -8.44 4.76
CA PHE A 128 5.39 -7.47 4.61
C PHE A 128 4.34 -7.96 3.61
N TYR A 129 4.75 -8.50 2.46
CA TYR A 129 3.87 -8.99 1.40
C TYR A 129 2.96 -10.10 1.91
N GLY A 130 3.51 -11.08 2.64
CA GLY A 130 2.73 -12.16 3.25
C GLY A 130 1.64 -11.62 4.18
N ILE A 131 2.03 -10.76 5.13
CA ILE A 131 1.12 -10.18 6.12
C ILE A 131 0.05 -9.26 5.48
N ALA A 132 0.44 -8.46 4.49
CA ALA A 132 -0.50 -7.60 3.77
C ALA A 132 -1.46 -8.42 2.89
N SER A 133 -1.01 -9.54 2.32
CA SER A 133 -1.86 -10.45 1.53
C SER A 133 -2.91 -11.13 2.42
N GLU A 134 -2.51 -11.63 3.59
CA GLU A 134 -3.44 -12.19 4.58
C GLU A 134 -4.50 -11.15 4.98
N ARG A 135 -4.09 -9.91 5.24
CA ARG A 135 -5.01 -8.80 5.54
C ARG A 135 -6.00 -8.56 4.40
N LEU A 136 -5.55 -8.60 3.15
CA LEU A 136 -6.41 -8.38 2.00
C LEU A 136 -7.50 -9.46 1.88
N GLU A 137 -7.15 -10.73 2.12
CA GLU A 137 -8.11 -11.82 2.14
C GLU A 137 -9.15 -11.66 3.26
N GLU A 138 -8.72 -11.25 4.46
CA GLU A 138 -9.66 -10.93 5.55
C GLU A 138 -10.58 -9.77 5.20
N LEU A 139 -10.06 -8.72 4.56
CA LEU A 139 -10.85 -7.59 4.09
C LEU A 139 -11.89 -8.01 3.05
N ARG A 140 -11.52 -8.89 2.11
CA ARG A 140 -12.44 -9.44 1.11
C ARG A 140 -13.51 -10.29 1.79
N GLY A 141 -13.14 -11.17 2.71
CA GLY A 141 -14.07 -11.98 3.49
C GLY A 141 -15.05 -11.13 4.32
N ALA A 142 -14.58 -10.05 4.94
CA ALA A 142 -15.42 -9.11 5.67
C ALA A 142 -16.40 -8.36 4.74
N SER A 143 -15.91 -7.89 3.59
CA SER A 143 -16.72 -7.19 2.59
C SER A 143 -17.85 -8.08 2.05
N ILE A 144 -17.56 -9.34 1.71
CA ILE A 144 -18.56 -10.34 1.27
C ILE A 144 -19.62 -10.58 2.34
N ARG A 145 -19.23 -10.63 3.62
CA ARG A 145 -20.14 -10.83 4.75
C ARG A 145 -20.90 -9.56 5.16
N GLY A 146 -20.60 -8.41 4.56
CA GLY A 146 -21.18 -7.12 4.94
C GLY A 146 -20.80 -6.67 6.36
N LEU A 147 -19.68 -7.16 6.89
CA LEU A 147 -19.20 -6.82 8.23
C LEU A 147 -18.46 -5.48 8.21
N SER A 148 -18.66 -4.67 9.25
CA SER A 148 -17.80 -3.49 9.47
C SER A 148 -16.43 -3.92 9.97
N ALA A 149 -15.41 -3.11 9.68
CA ALA A 149 -14.04 -3.41 10.05
C ALA A 149 -13.86 -3.69 11.56
N GLU A 150 -14.60 -2.98 12.43
CA GLU A 150 -14.54 -3.13 13.89
C GLU A 150 -15.21 -4.39 14.45
N ASN A 151 -15.99 -5.12 13.62
CA ASN A 151 -16.72 -6.32 14.06
C ASN A 151 -15.98 -7.62 13.67
N SER A 152 -14.75 -7.52 13.17
CA SER A 152 -13.93 -8.68 12.82
C SER A 152 -12.65 -8.67 13.65
N GLU A 153 -12.58 -9.60 14.61
CA GLU A 153 -11.38 -9.84 15.40
C GLU A 153 -10.19 -10.21 14.50
N GLU A 154 -10.47 -10.90 13.40
CA GLU A 154 -9.50 -11.26 12.37
C GLU A 154 -8.89 -10.02 11.70
N LEU A 155 -9.72 -9.02 11.36
CA LEU A 155 -9.23 -7.80 10.75
C LEU A 155 -8.40 -6.94 11.71
N ASP A 156 -8.79 -6.89 12.99
CA ASP A 156 -8.02 -6.21 14.04
C ASP A 156 -6.65 -6.87 14.27
N SER A 157 -6.61 -8.21 14.23
CA SER A 157 -5.36 -8.98 14.28
C SER A 157 -4.49 -8.70 13.05
N ALA A 158 -5.06 -8.74 11.85
CA ALA A 158 -4.36 -8.45 10.60
C ALA A 158 -3.81 -7.01 10.54
N LEU A 159 -4.58 -6.02 11.04
CA LEU A 159 -4.14 -4.63 11.19
C LEU A 159 -2.91 -4.51 12.09
N ARG A 160 -2.89 -5.24 13.20
CA ARG A 160 -1.76 -5.25 14.13
C ARG A 160 -0.53 -5.87 13.49
N ASN A 161 -0.69 -7.01 12.82
CA ASN A 161 0.41 -7.70 12.15
C ASN A 161 1.04 -6.80 11.07
N VAL A 162 0.24 -6.10 10.25
CA VAL A 162 0.78 -5.15 9.26
C VAL A 162 1.55 -4.03 9.94
N ARG A 163 1.03 -3.47 11.05
CA ARG A 163 1.75 -2.43 11.82
C ARG A 163 3.10 -2.90 12.34
N GLU A 164 3.20 -4.16 12.74
CA GLU A 164 4.44 -4.76 13.23
C GLU A 164 5.42 -5.12 12.10
N ALA A 165 4.92 -5.41 10.90
CA ALA A 165 5.73 -5.70 9.72
C ALA A 165 6.36 -4.45 9.09
N LEU A 166 5.66 -3.32 9.06
CA LEU A 166 6.11 -2.08 8.39
C LEU A 166 7.48 -1.57 8.85
N PRO A 167 7.81 -1.53 10.17
CA PRO A 167 9.14 -1.10 10.62
C PRO A 167 10.28 -2.02 10.16
N ARG A 168 9.99 -3.27 9.76
CA ARG A 168 11.02 -4.19 9.25
C ARG A 168 11.44 -3.86 7.83
N VAL A 169 10.60 -3.14 7.08
CA VAL A 169 10.90 -2.60 5.74
C VAL A 169 11.79 -1.33 5.84
N ALA A 170 12.30 -0.99 7.04
CA ALA A 170 13.09 0.20 7.34
C ALA A 170 14.61 -0.03 7.49
N PRO A 171 15.45 0.89 6.98
CA PRO A 171 15.36 1.55 5.69
C PRO A 171 15.97 0.60 4.65
N ILE A 172 15.20 0.17 3.66
CA ILE A 172 15.78 -0.40 2.45
C ILE A 172 16.49 0.76 1.74
N TRP A 173 17.78 0.92 2.02
CA TRP A 173 18.64 1.88 1.35
C TRP A 173 18.84 1.42 -0.09
N VAL A 174 17.99 1.89 -1.01
CA VAL A 174 18.26 1.76 -2.44
C VAL A 174 19.31 2.80 -2.82
N PHE A 175 20.57 2.55 -2.48
CA PHE A 175 21.69 3.17 -3.19
C PHE A 175 21.95 2.36 -4.45
N GLY A 176 21.13 2.58 -5.49
CA GLY A 176 21.58 2.32 -6.86
C GLY A 176 22.49 3.48 -7.29
N PRO A 177 23.54 3.25 -8.11
CA PRO A 177 24.29 4.37 -8.67
C PRO A 177 23.28 5.26 -9.37
N LEU A 178 23.35 6.56 -9.11
CA LEU A 178 22.66 7.57 -9.90
C LEU A 178 22.88 7.21 -11.36
N TYR A 179 21.82 6.73 -12.02
CA TYR A 179 21.81 6.67 -13.46
C TYR A 179 21.98 8.13 -13.88
N ASP A 180 23.16 8.46 -14.38
CA ASP A 180 23.43 9.65 -15.16
C ASP A 180 23.24 9.24 -16.63
N PRO A 181 22.01 9.30 -17.18
CA PRO A 181 21.84 9.24 -18.60
C PRO A 181 22.29 10.60 -19.11
N GLY A 182 23.55 10.70 -19.51
CA GLY A 182 24.03 11.85 -20.24
C GLY A 182 23.09 12.14 -21.42
N TYR A 183 22.25 13.17 -21.24
CA TYR A 183 21.54 13.98 -22.23
C TYR A 183 20.89 15.12 -21.44
N ALA A 184 21.01 16.40 -21.76
CA ALA A 184 21.83 17.15 -22.69
C ALA A 184 21.48 18.62 -22.39
N GLU A 185 22.45 19.53 -22.41
CA GLU A 185 22.43 20.75 -23.22
C GLU A 185 23.58 21.69 -22.81
N THR A 186 24.35 22.06 -23.85
CA THR A 186 25.41 23.09 -23.95
C THR A 186 26.80 22.80 -23.39
#